data_AF-A0A926IWY5-F1
#
_entry.id   AF-A0A926IWY5-F1
#
_cell.length_a   1.000
_cell.length_b   1.000
_cell.length_c   1.000
_cell.angle_alpha   90.00
_cell.angle_beta   90.00
_cell.angle_gamma   90.00
#
_symmetry.space_group_name_H-M   'P 1'
#
loop_
_entity.id
_entity.type
_entity.pdbx_description
1 polymer ?
#
loop_
_entity_poly.entity_id
_entity_poly.type
_entity_poly.pdbx_seq_one_letter_code
_entity_poly.pdbx_strand_id
1 'polypeptide(L)'
;MVIRADAHAEVLRLEARVAELERILGERSRVLRYLARELCEEDLLTFSRFACGLPPLPRAGFGLRGWRETTALSSGDVDRTMRELWRTLTPPGGDPDEEGPGGERRKLRA
;
A
#
# COMPACT_ATOMS: atom_id res chain seq x y z
N MET A 1 29.80 -4.16 -53.79
CA MET A 1 28.35 -4.26 -53.54
C MET A 1 28.05 -4.96 -52.19
N VAL A 2 28.92 -4.81 -51.17
CA VAL A 2 28.82 -5.54 -49.87
C VAL A 2 28.29 -4.64 -48.74
N ILE A 3 28.65 -3.35 -48.75
CA ILE A 3 28.25 -2.33 -47.76
C ILE A 3 26.71 -2.21 -47.59
N ARG A 4 25.94 -2.51 -48.66
CA ARG A 4 24.48 -2.39 -48.66
C ARG A 4 23.76 -3.56 -47.95
N ALA A 5 24.39 -4.74 -47.93
CA ALA A 5 23.85 -5.93 -47.26
C ALA A 5 24.08 -5.86 -45.74
N ASP A 6 25.24 -5.36 -45.31
CA ASP A 6 25.56 -5.15 -43.89
C ASP A 6 24.66 -4.08 -43.25
N ALA A 7 24.40 -2.99 -43.99
CA ALA A 7 23.46 -1.96 -43.54
C ALA A 7 22.02 -2.51 -43.39
N HIS A 8 21.59 -3.40 -44.27
CA HIS A 8 20.26 -4.02 -44.18
C HIS A 8 20.15 -4.97 -42.98
N ALA A 9 21.18 -5.76 -42.70
CA ALA A 9 21.22 -6.63 -41.53
C ALA A 9 21.18 -5.84 -40.21
N GLU A 10 21.88 -4.71 -40.16
CA GLU A 10 21.88 -3.83 -38.98
C GLU A 10 20.53 -3.16 -38.75
N VAL A 11 19.84 -2.72 -39.81
CA VAL A 11 18.48 -2.18 -39.71
C VAL A 11 17.51 -3.23 -39.14
N LEU A 12 17.52 -4.46 -39.65
CA LEU A 12 16.67 -5.53 -39.13
C LEU A 12 16.94 -5.84 -37.65
N ARG A 13 18.22 -5.81 -37.23
CA ARG A 13 18.60 -6.01 -35.82
C ARG A 13 18.04 -4.89 -34.94
N LEU A 14 18.12 -3.65 -35.39
CA LEU A 14 17.61 -2.49 -34.66
C LEU A 14 16.08 -2.51 -34.60
N GLU A 15 15.39 -2.85 -35.69
CA GLU A 15 13.93 -3.01 -35.71
C GLU A 15 13.47 -4.08 -34.73
N ALA A 16 14.13 -5.25 -34.72
CA ALA A 16 13.85 -6.30 -33.74
C ALA A 16 14.08 -5.82 -32.30
N ARG A 17 15.13 -5.02 -32.08
CA ARG A 17 15.42 -4.46 -30.75
C ARG A 17 14.38 -3.42 -30.33
N VAL A 18 13.92 -2.57 -31.25
CA VAL A 18 12.86 -1.60 -31.00
C VAL A 18 11.56 -2.32 -30.66
N ALA A 19 11.15 -3.31 -31.45
CA ALA A 19 9.95 -4.10 -31.20
C ALA A 19 9.96 -4.75 -29.82
N GLU A 20 11.10 -5.29 -29.39
CA GLU A 20 11.24 -5.88 -28.06
C GLU A 20 11.15 -4.84 -26.94
N LEU A 21 11.78 -3.67 -27.12
CA LEU A 21 11.71 -2.58 -26.15
C LEU A 21 10.29 -2.01 -26.02
N GLU A 22 9.57 -1.87 -27.13
CA GLU A 22 8.17 -1.44 -27.15
C GLU A 22 7.26 -2.44 -26.45
N ARG A 23 7.49 -3.74 -26.66
CA ARG A 23 6.77 -4.81 -25.94
C ARG A 23 6.97 -4.70 -24.43
N ILE A 24 8.23 -4.60 -23.98
CA ILE A 24 8.58 -4.45 -22.56
C ILE A 24 7.96 -3.17 -21.97
N LEU A 25 7.99 -2.07 -22.71
CA LEU A 25 7.40 -0.79 -22.29
C LEU A 25 5.87 -0.92 -22.13
N GLY A 26 5.21 -1.59 -23.09
CA GLY A 26 3.77 -1.85 -23.04
C GLY A 26 3.35 -2.66 -21.82
N GLU A 27 4.10 -3.71 -21.50
CA GLU A 27 3.88 -4.54 -20.30
C GLU A 27 4.07 -3.72 -19.02
N ARG A 28 5.19 -2.99 -18.89
CA ARG A 28 5.45 -2.15 -17.72
C ARG A 28 4.42 -1.04 -17.55
N SER A 29 3.97 -0.43 -18.64
CA SER A 29 2.91 0.59 -18.62
C SER A 29 1.58 0.03 -18.12
N ARG A 30 1.23 -1.21 -18.50
CA ARG A 30 0.02 -1.87 -17.97
C ARG A 30 0.14 -2.13 -16.47
N VAL A 31 1.28 -2.64 -16.02
CA VAL A 31 1.55 -2.88 -14.59
C VAL A 31 1.47 -1.57 -13.80
N LEU A 32 2.11 -0.50 -14.26
CA LEU A 32 2.07 0.80 -13.58
C LEU A 32 0.65 1.37 -13.49
N ARG A 33 -0.15 1.23 -14.55
CA ARG A 33 -1.56 1.65 -14.54
C ARG A 33 -2.40 0.84 -13.56
N TYR A 34 -2.15 -0.47 -13.46
CA TYR A 34 -2.81 -1.32 -12.47
C TYR A 34 -2.42 -0.89 -11.05
N LEU A 35 -1.12 -0.75 -10.77
CA LEU A 35 -0.62 -0.30 -9.47
C LEU A 35 -1.20 1.08 -9.10
N ALA A 36 -1.24 2.03 -10.04
CA ALA A 36 -1.79 3.37 -9.79
C ALA A 36 -3.29 3.39 -9.48
N ARG A 37 -4.04 2.35 -9.88
CA ARG A 37 -5.48 2.23 -9.59
C ARG A 37 -5.76 1.57 -8.24
N GLU A 38 -4.96 0.57 -7.89
CA GLU A 38 -5.21 -0.29 -6.73
C GLU A 38 -4.44 0.15 -5.47
N LEU A 39 -3.33 0.86 -5.62
CA LEU A 39 -2.50 1.30 -4.50
C LEU A 39 -2.85 2.72 -4.06
N CYS A 40 -2.72 2.97 -2.75
CA CYS A 40 -2.76 4.33 -2.23
C CYS A 40 -1.48 5.11 -2.62
N GLU A 41 -1.54 6.43 -2.52
CA GLU A 41 -0.41 7.32 -2.88
C GLU A 41 0.87 6.97 -2.08
N GLU A 42 0.72 6.54 -0.81
CA GLU A 42 1.82 6.12 0.06
C GLU A 42 2.51 4.84 -0.44
N ASP A 43 1.71 3.83 -0.82
CA ASP A 43 2.23 2.57 -1.33
C ASP A 43 2.93 2.76 -2.68
N LEU A 44 2.40 3.62 -3.55
CA LEU A 44 3.03 4.00 -4.82
C LEU A 44 4.39 4.70 -4.62
N LEU A 45 4.45 5.63 -3.67
CA LEU A 45 5.69 6.32 -3.31
C LEU A 45 6.72 5.36 -2.71
N THR A 46 6.28 4.43 -1.87
CA THR A 46 7.16 3.42 -1.27
C THR A 46 7.68 2.45 -2.33
N PHE A 47 6.81 1.95 -3.21
CA PHE A 47 7.17 1.04 -4.28
C PHE A 47 8.14 1.68 -5.28
N SER A 48 7.88 2.92 -5.68
CA SER A 48 8.78 3.65 -6.60
C SER A 48 10.17 3.88 -6.00
N ARG A 49 10.27 4.17 -4.70
CA ARG A 49 11.56 4.27 -4.01
C ARG A 49 12.30 2.94 -3.98
N PHE A 50 11.60 1.85 -3.66
CA PHE A 50 12.19 0.52 -3.69
C PHE A 50 12.72 0.16 -5.08
N ALA A 51 11.95 0.43 -6.13
CA ALA A 51 12.37 0.20 -7.52
C ALA A 51 13.62 1.02 -7.91
N CYS A 52 13.81 2.20 -7.31
CA CYS A 52 15.00 3.04 -7.49
C CYS A 52 16.16 2.70 -6.52
N GLY A 53 16.04 1.64 -5.71
CA GLY A 53 17.05 1.29 -4.71
C GLY A 53 17.17 2.27 -3.55
N LEU A 54 16.14 3.11 -3.34
CA LEU A 54 16.10 4.09 -2.27
C LEU A 54 15.40 3.50 -1.03
N PRO A 55 15.83 3.90 0.19
CA PRO A 55 15.19 3.45 1.42
C PRO A 55 13.72 3.92 1.48
N PRO A 56 12.81 3.17 2.13
CA PRO A 56 11.42 3.57 2.28
C PRO A 56 11.30 4.92 3.00
N LEU A 57 10.26 5.69 2.67
CA LEU A 57 10.00 6.94 3.37
C LEU A 57 9.54 6.64 4.81
N PRO A 58 10.04 7.37 5.83
CA PRO A 58 9.52 7.22 7.17
C PRO A 58 8.03 7.61 7.18
N ARG A 59 7.19 6.80 7.84
CA ARG A 59 5.73 7.03 7.95
C ARG A 59 5.36 8.45 8.44
N ALA A 60 6.25 9.08 9.20
CA ALA A 60 6.12 10.47 9.67
C ALA A 60 6.07 11.51 8.52
N GLY A 61 6.58 11.21 7.32
CA GLY A 61 6.50 12.09 6.15
C GLY A 61 5.14 12.10 5.45
N PHE A 62 4.27 11.11 5.73
CA PHE A 62 2.93 10.99 5.15
C PHE A 62 1.82 11.37 6.13
N GLY A 63 2.11 11.30 7.44
CA GLY A 63 1.15 11.34 8.54
C GLY A 63 0.47 12.68 8.86
N LEU A 64 0.48 13.68 7.95
CA LEU A 64 -0.19 14.97 8.19
C LEU A 64 -1.21 15.36 7.12
N ARG A 65 -1.29 14.68 5.96
CA ARG A 65 -2.22 15.06 4.88
C ARG A 65 -3.71 14.82 5.19
N GLY A 66 -4.02 14.14 6.28
CA GLY A 66 -5.39 13.98 6.81
C GLY A 66 -5.49 14.27 8.30
N TRP A 67 -4.41 14.74 8.94
CA TRP A 67 -4.43 15.07 10.35
C TRP A 67 -5.11 16.43 10.51
N ARG A 68 -6.43 16.41 10.68
CA ARG A 68 -7.13 17.55 11.27
C ARG A 68 -6.54 17.71 12.66
N GLU A 69 -5.90 18.85 12.92
CA GLU A 69 -5.67 19.31 14.28
C GLU A 69 -6.95 19.05 15.04
N THR A 70 -6.87 18.15 16.03
CA THR A 70 -8.01 17.86 16.88
C THR A 70 -8.21 19.16 17.64
N THR A 71 -9.26 19.91 17.28
CA THR A 71 -9.70 21.09 18.03
C THR A 71 -9.58 20.74 19.49
N ALA A 72 -8.79 21.50 20.26
CA ALA A 72 -8.39 21.15 21.61
C ALA A 72 -9.59 20.55 22.36
N LEU A 73 -9.54 19.23 22.58
CA LEU A 73 -10.62 18.53 23.26
C LEU A 73 -10.76 19.21 24.62
N SER A 74 -11.96 19.72 24.92
CA SER A 74 -12.22 20.17 26.27
C SER A 74 -12.12 18.95 27.19
N SER A 75 -11.79 19.15 28.47
CA SER A 75 -11.70 18.03 29.42
C SER A 75 -12.98 17.19 29.48
N GLY A 76 -14.14 17.76 29.12
CA GLY A 76 -15.41 17.05 29.04
C GLY A 76 -15.57 16.13 27.82
N ASP A 77 -14.79 16.34 26.75
CA ASP A 77 -14.90 15.57 25.51
C ASP A 77 -14.02 14.32 25.52
N VAL A 78 -12.98 14.30 26.36
CA VAL A 78 -11.96 13.24 26.42
C VAL A 78 -12.58 11.87 26.70
N ASP A 79 -13.42 11.76 27.74
CA ASP A 79 -13.99 10.46 28.17
C ASP A 79 -14.95 9.86 27.15
N ARG A 80 -15.63 10.72 26.38
CA ARG A 80 -16.51 10.28 25.31
C ARG A 80 -15.69 9.82 24.11
N THR A 81 -14.73 10.62 23.67
CA THR A 81 -13.86 10.30 22.53
C THR A 81 -13.04 9.03 22.79
N MET A 82 -12.50 8.84 24.00
CA MET A 82 -11.76 7.63 24.36
C MET A 82 -12.63 6.36 24.33
N ARG A 83 -13.90 6.45 24.76
CA ARG A 83 -14.85 5.33 24.67
C ARG A 83 -15.23 4.99 23.23
N GLU A 84 -15.46 6.01 22.40
CA GLU A 84 -15.75 5.82 20.97
C GLU A 84 -14.55 5.18 20.24
N LEU A 85 -13.33 5.64 20.52
CA LEU A 85 -12.10 5.05 19.99
C LEU A 85 -11.93 3.58 20.40
N TRP A 86 -12.16 3.27 21.68
CA TRP A 86 -12.09 1.88 22.15
C TRP A 86 -13.09 0.99 21.43
N ARG A 87 -14.33 1.45 21.20
CA ARG A 87 -15.32 0.68 20.42
C ARG A 87 -14.93 0.47 18.96
N THR A 88 -14.22 1.41 18.35
CA THR A 88 -13.75 1.26 16.96
C THR A 88 -12.53 0.35 16.82
N LEU A 89 -11.73 0.21 17.88
CA LEU A 89 -10.53 -0.63 17.92
C LEU A 89 -10.84 -2.07 18.36
N THR A 90 -11.97 -2.30 19.02
CA THR A 90 -12.40 -3.64 19.43
C THR A 90 -13.41 -4.19 18.42
N PRO A 91 -13.15 -5.33 17.75
CA PRO A 91 -14.14 -5.95 16.87
C PRO A 91 -15.41 -6.31 17.67
N PRO A 92 -16.61 -6.27 17.05
CA PRO A 92 -17.87 -6.48 17.76
C PRO A 92 -17.90 -7.93 18.30
N GLY A 93 -17.85 -8.06 19.62
CA GLY A 93 -17.81 -9.37 20.31
C GLY A 93 -17.03 -9.41 21.62
N GLY A 94 -16.39 -8.31 22.03
CA GLY A 94 -15.72 -8.21 23.34
C GLY A 94 -16.20 -6.97 24.08
N ASP A 95 -17.38 -7.02 24.68
CA ASP A 95 -17.72 -6.08 25.75
C ASP A 95 -17.05 -6.58 27.04
N PRO A 96 -16.16 -5.78 27.68
CA PRO A 96 -15.52 -6.15 28.94
C PRO A 96 -16.47 -6.11 30.15
N ASP A 97 -17.72 -5.66 29.96
CA ASP A 97 -18.72 -5.52 31.02
C ASP A 97 -19.70 -6.72 31.09
N GLU A 98 -19.51 -7.78 30.30
CA GLU A 98 -20.22 -9.06 30.42
C GLU A 98 -19.50 -10.10 31.31
N GLU A 99 -18.68 -9.69 32.28
CA GLU A 99 -18.40 -10.56 33.43
C GLU A 99 -19.57 -10.52 34.43
N GLY A 100 -20.69 -11.12 34.02
CA GLY A 100 -21.68 -11.61 34.97
C GLY A 100 -21.08 -12.75 35.81
N PRO A 101 -21.32 -12.81 37.13
CA PRO A 101 -20.73 -13.85 37.97
C PRO A 101 -21.49 -15.15 37.76
N GLY A 102 -20.92 -16.06 36.96
CA GLY A 102 -21.43 -17.43 36.87
C GLY A 102 -21.36 -18.02 35.47
N GLY A 103 -20.32 -18.82 35.23
CA GLY A 103 -20.19 -19.60 34.00
C GLY A 103 -19.32 -20.83 34.23
N GLU A 104 -19.96 -21.94 34.57
CA GLU A 104 -19.34 -23.23 34.79
C GLU A 104 -18.54 -23.76 33.59
N ARG A 105 -17.35 -24.28 33.92
CA ARG A 105 -16.70 -25.51 33.42
C ARG A 105 -16.88 -25.86 31.94
N ARG A 106 -15.75 -25.94 31.22
CA ARG A 106 -15.46 -27.11 30.37
C ARG A 106 -14.02 -27.58 30.55
N LYS A 107 -13.88 -28.72 31.24
CA LYS A 107 -12.67 -29.53 31.30
C LYS A 107 -12.34 -30.03 29.89
N LEU A 108 -11.16 -29.70 29.39
CA LEU A 108 -10.56 -30.38 28.25
C LEU A 108 -10.07 -31.75 28.74
N ARG A 109 -10.66 -32.83 28.21
CA ARG A 109 -10.14 -34.19 28.37
C ARG A 109 -8.88 -34.33 27.51
N ALA A 110 -7.86 -34.97 28.09
CA ALA A 110 -6.73 -35.56 27.40
C ALA A 110 -7.17 -36.79 26.58
#